data_AF-A0A8J2R2F3-F1
#
_entry.id   AF-A0A8J2R2F3-F1
#
_cell.length_a   1.000
_cell.length_b   1.000
_cell.length_c   1.000
_cell.angle_alpha   90.00
_cell.angle_beta   90.00
_cell.angle_gamma   90.00
#
_symmetry.space_group_name_H-M   'P 1'
#
loop_
_entity.id
_entity.type
_entity.pdbx_description
1 polymer ?
#
loop_
_entity_poly.entity_id
_entity_poly.type
_entity_poly.pdbx_seq_one_letter_code
_entity_poly.pdbx_strand_id
1 'polypeptide(L)'
;MDLEEEFKDVNVEDPTSMDKVLILLENIQAEDDEFMEILLSKQNEMIVTWEQPWYQKSRCLTRPLKITDDSLPQFRTDSICKDESDEIHRNWRKFRKMFNVPNKPVCIARWRNKTKSKRPNAPSEYVRRFVIAFLAQGLERNLYQVYKHVVVRYGSKVKGNYSKYEEKVMNICLLHNPKNSVPYLSTMLGREPRGIYKRMLQLYQGKPPKKKLKWTLSLASKFINLLLEYTGEPLENLKYRSIEKSVWLKLEKDMGQLYTYLQYFWMVTLHSQLFVKYDIEVQALRRHLFKKIKQYPYKVWTDIRWKELLKHVPDGFTHHFLHNVCRKLARSYKGYLNVPLEELIQYGLNKPCVKRRLKTLALNEHNALEVIRYNQKPEYD
;
A
#
# COMPACT_ATOMS: atom_id res chain seq x y z
N MET A 1 -15.00 -20.66 4.86
CA MET A 1 -14.10 -21.52 5.64
C MET A 1 -14.09 -20.97 7.05
N ASP A 2 -14.62 -21.74 7.99
CA ASP A 2 -14.58 -21.42 9.40
C ASP A 2 -13.35 -22.08 10.03
N LEU A 3 -12.29 -21.30 10.24
CA LEU A 3 -11.04 -21.82 10.81
C LEU A 3 -11.20 -22.22 12.29
N GLU A 4 -12.19 -21.68 12.97
CA GLU A 4 -12.49 -22.06 14.35
C GLU A 4 -12.99 -23.50 14.41
N GLU A 5 -14.00 -23.82 13.60
CA GLU A 5 -14.57 -25.17 13.50
C GLU A 5 -13.51 -26.22 13.10
N GLU A 6 -12.71 -25.92 12.08
CA GLU A 6 -11.74 -26.88 11.51
C GLU A 6 -10.52 -27.15 12.42
N PHE A 7 -10.09 -26.14 13.20
CA PHE A 7 -8.83 -26.17 13.93
C PHE A 7 -8.96 -26.03 15.46
N LYS A 8 -10.18 -26.06 16.03
CA LYS A 8 -10.38 -25.95 17.48
C LYS A 8 -9.57 -26.98 18.27
N ASP A 9 -9.71 -28.26 17.90
CA ASP A 9 -9.17 -29.40 18.67
C ASP A 9 -7.88 -29.99 18.07
N VAL A 10 -7.34 -29.35 17.03
CA VAL A 10 -6.12 -29.81 16.34
C VAL A 10 -4.89 -29.57 17.20
N ASN A 11 -3.99 -30.56 17.35
CA ASN A 11 -2.72 -30.36 18.05
C ASN A 11 -1.65 -29.83 17.08
N VAL A 12 -0.99 -28.71 17.42
CA VAL A 12 0.04 -28.10 16.56
C VAL A 12 1.23 -29.04 16.33
N GLU A 13 1.59 -29.84 17.33
CA GLU A 13 2.77 -30.71 17.31
C GLU A 13 2.52 -32.01 16.53
N ASP A 14 1.26 -32.39 16.33
CA ASP A 14 0.88 -33.59 15.60
C ASP A 14 1.10 -33.39 14.09
N PRO A 15 1.94 -34.22 13.42
CA PRO A 15 2.16 -34.15 11.99
C PRO A 15 0.87 -34.29 11.15
N THR A 16 -0.12 -35.04 11.62
CA THR A 16 -1.41 -35.25 10.91
C THR A 16 -2.23 -33.95 10.79
N SER A 17 -1.94 -32.96 11.63
CA SER A 17 -2.52 -31.62 11.52
C SER A 17 -2.17 -30.93 10.21
N MET A 18 -1.04 -31.30 9.60
CA MET A 18 -0.67 -30.81 8.28
C MET A 18 -1.56 -31.40 7.18
N ASP A 19 -2.07 -32.63 7.33
CA ASP A 19 -2.95 -33.25 6.34
C ASP A 19 -4.25 -32.46 6.20
N LYS A 20 -4.81 -31.98 7.32
CA LYS A 20 -5.97 -31.07 7.29
C LYS A 20 -5.71 -29.80 6.49
N VAL A 21 -4.52 -29.20 6.65
CA VAL A 21 -4.13 -28.02 5.88
C VAL A 21 -4.03 -28.35 4.39
N LEU A 22 -3.44 -29.50 4.05
CA LEU A 22 -3.29 -29.94 2.66
C LEU A 22 -4.64 -30.21 2.00
N ILE A 23 -5.57 -30.89 2.69
CA ILE A 23 -6.94 -31.13 2.21
C ILE A 23 -7.65 -29.81 1.90
N LEU A 24 -7.55 -28.80 2.79
CA LEU A 24 -8.15 -27.49 2.54
C LEU A 24 -7.52 -26.78 1.33
N LEU A 25 -6.21 -26.91 1.13
CA LEU A 25 -5.51 -26.37 -0.03
C LEU A 25 -5.91 -27.07 -1.33
N GLU A 26 -6.09 -28.39 -1.29
CA GLU A 26 -6.55 -29.19 -2.42
C GLU A 26 -7.97 -28.79 -2.81
N ASN A 27 -8.87 -28.61 -1.85
CA ASN A 27 -10.23 -28.12 -2.10
C ASN A 27 -10.24 -26.73 -2.75
N ILE A 28 -9.39 -25.81 -2.26
CA ILE A 28 -9.22 -24.49 -2.88
C ILE A 28 -8.69 -24.60 -4.31
N GLN A 29 -7.72 -25.48 -4.52
CA GLN A 29 -7.11 -25.66 -5.83
C GLN A 29 -8.10 -26.26 -6.82
N ALA A 30 -8.87 -27.28 -6.42
CA ALA A 30 -9.89 -27.90 -7.24
C ALA A 30 -10.95 -26.86 -7.67
N GLU A 31 -11.38 -25.98 -6.76
CA GLU A 31 -12.27 -24.88 -7.08
C GLU A 31 -11.66 -23.92 -8.12
N ASP A 32 -10.38 -23.56 -7.97
CA ASP A 32 -9.69 -22.67 -8.91
C ASP A 32 -9.52 -23.31 -10.30
N ASP A 33 -9.24 -24.62 -10.36
CA ASP A 33 -9.06 -25.36 -11.60
C ASP A 33 -10.40 -25.60 -12.32
N GLU A 34 -11.46 -25.99 -11.60
CA GLU A 34 -12.83 -26.08 -12.13
C GLU A 34 -13.26 -24.74 -12.75
N PHE A 35 -12.98 -23.63 -12.06
CA PHE A 35 -13.30 -22.30 -12.59
C PHE A 35 -12.51 -21.97 -13.86
N MET A 36 -11.23 -22.38 -13.94
CA MET A 36 -10.43 -22.18 -15.15
C MET A 36 -10.90 -23.03 -16.32
N GLU A 37 -11.35 -24.28 -16.09
CA GLU A 37 -11.94 -25.12 -17.12
C GLU A 37 -13.23 -24.50 -17.70
N ILE A 38 -14.07 -23.91 -16.85
CA ILE A 38 -15.24 -23.14 -17.29
C ILE A 38 -14.81 -22.04 -18.26
N LEU A 39 -13.75 -21.28 -17.94
CA LEU A 39 -13.29 -20.21 -18.81
C LEU A 39 -12.64 -20.72 -20.10
N LEU A 40 -11.89 -21.82 -20.04
CA LEU A 40 -11.30 -22.48 -21.22
C LEU A 40 -12.39 -22.96 -22.18
N SER A 41 -13.50 -23.49 -21.67
CA SER A 41 -14.66 -23.90 -22.49
C SER A 41 -15.29 -22.74 -23.29
N LYS A 42 -14.99 -21.49 -22.91
CA LYS A 42 -15.48 -20.27 -23.54
C LYS A 42 -14.40 -19.53 -24.34
N GLN A 43 -13.21 -20.11 -24.48
CA GLN A 43 -12.05 -19.45 -25.10
C GLN A 43 -12.35 -18.92 -26.51
N ASN A 44 -13.10 -19.68 -27.32
CA ASN A 44 -13.42 -19.31 -28.70
C ASN A 44 -14.31 -18.06 -28.80
N GLU A 45 -15.06 -17.75 -27.75
CA GLU A 45 -15.92 -16.55 -27.65
C GLU A 45 -15.13 -15.33 -27.13
N MET A 46 -13.95 -15.54 -26.55
CA MET A 46 -13.13 -14.51 -25.89
C MET A 46 -12.26 -13.73 -26.86
N ILE A 47 -12.89 -13.05 -27.82
CA ILE A 47 -12.20 -12.22 -28.81
C ILE A 47 -12.21 -10.76 -28.35
N VAL A 48 -11.05 -10.11 -28.41
CA VAL A 48 -10.96 -8.66 -28.11
C VAL A 48 -11.55 -7.91 -29.30
N THR A 49 -12.77 -7.39 -29.13
CA THR A 49 -13.51 -6.64 -30.16
C THR A 49 -13.46 -5.12 -29.97
N TRP A 50 -12.84 -4.65 -28.88
CA TRP A 50 -12.70 -3.23 -28.56
C TRP A 50 -11.27 -2.73 -28.76
N GLU A 51 -11.13 -1.42 -28.96
CA GLU A 51 -9.81 -0.81 -29.05
C GLU A 51 -9.09 -0.87 -27.70
N GLN A 52 -7.88 -1.44 -27.71
CA GLN A 52 -7.01 -1.48 -26.55
C GLN A 52 -5.90 -0.44 -26.70
N PRO A 53 -5.71 0.47 -25.72
CA PRO A 53 -4.53 1.32 -25.65
C PRO A 53 -3.25 0.48 -25.70
N TRP A 54 -2.16 1.05 -26.23
CA TRP A 54 -0.89 0.34 -26.38
C TRP A 54 -0.40 -0.30 -25.05
N TYR A 55 -0.59 0.39 -23.92
CA TYR A 55 -0.17 -0.07 -22.59
C TYR A 55 -1.04 -1.24 -22.04
N GLN A 56 -2.17 -1.55 -22.68
CA GLN A 56 -3.00 -2.71 -22.38
C GLN A 56 -2.69 -3.92 -23.27
N LYS A 57 -1.90 -3.77 -24.34
CA LYS A 57 -1.52 -4.87 -25.26
C LYS A 57 -0.44 -5.79 -24.68
N SER A 58 -0.12 -5.66 -23.39
CA SER A 58 0.91 -6.48 -22.73
C SER A 58 0.60 -7.97 -22.82
N ARG A 59 1.62 -8.75 -23.15
CA ARG A 59 1.57 -10.23 -23.12
C ARG A 59 1.80 -10.80 -21.72
N CYS A 60 2.08 -9.96 -20.72
CA CYS A 60 2.39 -10.40 -19.37
C CYS A 60 1.56 -9.64 -18.32
N LEU A 61 0.87 -10.38 -17.44
CA LEU A 61 0.11 -9.82 -16.32
C LEU A 61 0.93 -9.65 -15.05
N THR A 62 2.07 -10.34 -14.92
CA THR A 62 2.82 -10.47 -13.67
C THR A 62 4.05 -9.58 -13.61
N ARG A 63 4.40 -8.90 -14.71
CA ARG A 63 5.52 -7.98 -14.79
C ARG A 63 5.04 -6.58 -15.14
N PRO A 64 5.57 -5.53 -14.49
CA PRO A 64 5.33 -4.16 -14.92
C PRO A 64 5.75 -3.97 -16.38
N LEU A 65 4.97 -3.16 -17.10
CA LEU A 65 5.34 -2.70 -18.43
C LEU A 65 6.58 -1.81 -18.32
N LYS A 66 7.62 -2.11 -19.10
CA LYS A 66 8.79 -1.23 -19.22
C LYS A 66 8.46 -0.15 -20.26
N ILE A 67 8.57 1.10 -19.85
CA ILE A 67 8.46 2.24 -20.75
C ILE A 67 9.88 2.50 -21.26
N THR A 68 10.06 2.46 -22.58
CA THR A 68 11.33 2.71 -23.25
C THR A 68 11.30 3.98 -24.08
N ASP A 69 10.13 4.58 -24.25
CA ASP A 69 9.89 5.72 -25.12
C ASP A 69 8.93 6.70 -24.42
N ASP A 70 9.41 7.92 -24.18
CA ASP A 70 8.67 8.99 -23.51
C ASP A 70 7.64 9.68 -24.43
N SER A 71 7.66 9.39 -25.75
CA SER A 71 6.70 9.93 -26.72
C SER A 71 5.34 9.22 -26.70
N LEU A 72 5.25 8.05 -26.06
CA LEU A 72 4.01 7.29 -26.01
C LEU A 72 2.98 7.91 -25.05
N PRO A 73 1.67 7.80 -25.35
CA PRO A 73 0.61 8.26 -24.45
C PRO A 73 0.79 7.67 -23.05
N GLN A 74 0.87 8.55 -22.05
CA GLN A 74 1.06 8.14 -20.66
C GLN A 74 -0.19 7.45 -20.11
N PHE A 75 0.01 6.48 -19.22
CA PHE A 75 -1.04 5.87 -18.42
C PHE A 75 -0.77 6.15 -16.96
N ARG A 76 -1.81 6.08 -16.14
CA ARG A 76 -1.70 6.43 -14.72
C ARG A 76 -0.91 5.37 -13.96
N THR A 77 0.09 5.79 -13.17
CA THR A 77 0.96 4.91 -12.38
C THR A 77 0.69 4.93 -10.87
N ASP A 78 -0.17 5.85 -10.41
CA ASP A 78 -0.61 5.97 -9.03
C ASP A 78 -1.48 4.77 -8.56
N SER A 79 -1.98 4.81 -7.33
CA SER A 79 -2.81 3.72 -6.80
C SER A 79 -4.18 3.69 -7.48
N ILE A 80 -4.80 2.52 -7.67
CA ILE A 80 -6.18 2.46 -8.17
C ILE A 80 -7.12 3.18 -7.18
N CYS A 81 -7.86 4.18 -7.66
CA CYS A 81 -8.83 4.90 -6.84
C CYS A 81 -10.15 4.13 -6.70
N LYS A 82 -11.06 4.65 -5.88
CA LYS A 82 -12.39 4.06 -5.67
C LYS A 82 -13.18 3.89 -6.96
N ASP A 83 -13.19 4.90 -7.84
CA ASP A 83 -13.93 4.84 -9.10
C ASP A 83 -13.40 3.80 -10.06
N GLU A 84 -12.07 3.73 -10.20
CA GLU A 84 -11.42 2.70 -11.01
C GLU A 84 -11.70 1.31 -10.41
N SER A 85 -11.65 1.15 -9.08
CA SER A 85 -12.01 -0.10 -8.43
C SER A 85 -13.48 -0.49 -8.66
N ASP A 86 -14.39 0.49 -8.68
CA ASP A 86 -15.81 0.25 -8.91
C ASP A 86 -16.08 -0.07 -10.38
N GLU A 87 -15.36 0.55 -11.32
CA GLU A 87 -15.39 0.21 -12.73
C GLU A 87 -14.88 -1.21 -12.99
N ILE A 88 -13.75 -1.62 -12.40
CA ILE A 88 -13.27 -3.01 -12.47
C ILE A 88 -14.34 -3.98 -11.97
N HIS A 89 -15.05 -3.62 -10.90
CA HIS A 89 -16.11 -4.47 -10.37
C HIS A 89 -17.37 -4.47 -11.26
N ARG A 90 -17.72 -3.35 -11.90
CA ARG A 90 -18.79 -3.28 -12.92
C ARG A 90 -18.44 -4.14 -14.14
N ASN A 91 -17.22 -4.04 -14.65
CA ASN A 91 -16.74 -4.84 -15.76
C ASN A 91 -16.74 -6.33 -15.42
N TRP A 92 -16.40 -6.72 -14.18
CA TRP A 92 -16.56 -8.10 -13.72
C TRP A 92 -18.01 -8.59 -13.79
N ARG A 93 -18.98 -7.76 -13.35
CA ARG A 93 -20.41 -8.11 -13.44
C ARG A 93 -20.87 -8.26 -14.89
N LYS A 94 -20.39 -7.41 -15.81
CA LYS A 94 -20.69 -7.49 -17.25
C LYS A 94 -20.09 -8.75 -17.86
N PHE A 95 -18.81 -9.02 -17.61
CA PHE A 95 -18.12 -10.23 -18.05
C PHE A 95 -18.87 -11.48 -17.63
N ARG A 96 -19.29 -11.53 -16.35
CA ARG A 96 -20.05 -12.64 -15.79
C ARG A 96 -21.33 -12.94 -16.57
N LYS A 97 -22.10 -11.90 -16.91
CA LYS A 97 -23.34 -12.03 -17.66
C LYS A 97 -23.08 -12.42 -19.12
N MET A 98 -22.06 -11.83 -19.74
CA MET A 98 -21.72 -12.06 -21.14
C MET A 98 -21.26 -13.49 -21.41
N PHE A 99 -20.39 -14.04 -20.56
CA PHE A 99 -19.80 -15.37 -20.74
C PHE A 99 -20.46 -16.45 -19.88
N ASN A 100 -21.56 -16.11 -19.18
CA ASN A 100 -22.28 -16.98 -18.25
C ASN A 100 -21.38 -17.74 -17.26
N VAL A 101 -20.49 -17.01 -16.57
CA VAL A 101 -19.53 -17.63 -15.63
C VAL A 101 -19.98 -17.46 -14.17
N PRO A 102 -19.54 -18.32 -13.23
CA PRO A 102 -19.82 -18.14 -11.80
C PRO A 102 -19.22 -16.84 -11.25
N ASN A 103 -19.82 -16.27 -10.19
CA ASN A 103 -19.28 -15.09 -9.51
C ASN A 103 -18.11 -15.45 -8.56
N LYS A 104 -17.00 -15.95 -9.12
CA LYS A 104 -15.81 -16.36 -8.36
C LYS A 104 -14.54 -15.59 -8.82
N PRO A 105 -14.47 -14.26 -8.68
CA PRO A 105 -13.27 -13.50 -9.04
C PRO A 105 -12.05 -13.87 -8.19
N VAL A 106 -12.26 -14.51 -7.03
CA VAL A 106 -11.20 -15.06 -6.19
C VAL A 106 -10.40 -16.14 -6.90
N CYS A 107 -11.04 -16.96 -7.75
CA CYS A 107 -10.37 -18.01 -8.51
C CYS A 107 -9.36 -17.41 -9.50
N ILE A 108 -9.71 -16.35 -10.22
CA ILE A 108 -8.77 -15.60 -11.08
C ILE A 108 -7.58 -15.04 -10.29
N ALA A 109 -7.86 -14.51 -9.10
CA ALA A 109 -6.85 -13.91 -8.23
C ALA A 109 -5.85 -14.94 -7.67
N ARG A 110 -6.36 -16.10 -7.26
CA ARG A 110 -5.58 -17.19 -6.66
C ARG A 110 -4.86 -18.03 -7.72
N TRP A 111 -5.50 -18.31 -8.85
CA TRP A 111 -4.99 -19.25 -9.83
C TRP A 111 -3.54 -18.97 -10.25
N ARG A 112 -2.76 -20.04 -10.39
CA ARG A 112 -1.34 -20.02 -10.79
C ARG A 112 -1.11 -21.15 -11.78
N ASN A 113 -0.40 -20.84 -12.86
CA ASN A 113 0.07 -21.84 -13.80
C ASN A 113 1.19 -22.70 -13.16
N LYS A 114 0.87 -23.95 -12.82
CA LYS A 114 1.79 -24.89 -12.13
C LYS A 114 2.74 -25.62 -13.08
N THR A 115 2.38 -25.81 -14.35
CA THR A 115 3.05 -26.72 -15.30
C THR A 115 4.20 -26.08 -16.09
N LYS A 116 4.89 -25.08 -15.52
CA LYS A 116 6.13 -24.44 -16.03
C LYS A 116 6.07 -23.73 -17.39
N SER A 117 5.01 -23.88 -18.19
CA SER A 117 4.84 -23.10 -19.40
C SER A 117 4.25 -21.73 -19.08
N LYS A 118 5.10 -20.80 -18.57
CA LYS A 118 4.79 -19.35 -18.55
C LYS A 118 4.72 -18.76 -19.98
N ARG A 119 4.48 -19.60 -21.00
CA ARG A 119 4.37 -19.17 -22.38
C ARG A 119 3.12 -18.29 -22.46
N PRO A 120 3.24 -17.04 -22.92
CA PRO A 120 2.11 -16.12 -23.03
C PRO A 120 0.94 -16.64 -23.89
N ASN A 121 1.21 -17.68 -24.69
CA ASN A 121 0.28 -18.30 -25.64
C ASN A 121 -0.37 -19.58 -25.10
N ALA A 122 -0.09 -20.01 -23.87
CA ALA A 122 -0.83 -21.11 -23.28
C ALA A 122 -2.32 -20.73 -23.17
N PRO A 123 -3.27 -21.64 -23.50
CA PRO A 123 -4.71 -21.33 -23.47
C PRO A 123 -5.18 -20.70 -22.16
N SER A 124 -4.71 -21.22 -21.03
CA SER A 124 -5.03 -20.70 -19.70
C SER A 124 -4.51 -19.27 -19.45
N GLU A 125 -3.30 -18.95 -19.90
CA GLU A 125 -2.77 -17.58 -19.81
C GLU A 125 -3.45 -16.63 -20.80
N TYR A 126 -3.86 -17.12 -21.98
CA TYR A 126 -4.66 -16.35 -22.93
C TYR A 126 -6.00 -15.92 -22.32
N VAL A 127 -6.78 -16.89 -21.82
CA VAL A 127 -8.07 -16.66 -21.18
C VAL A 127 -7.93 -15.72 -19.98
N ARG A 128 -6.92 -15.96 -19.14
CA ARG A 128 -6.63 -15.10 -17.99
C ARG A 128 -6.33 -13.66 -18.41
N ARG A 129 -5.52 -13.46 -19.45
CA ARG A 129 -5.22 -12.15 -20.02
C ARG A 129 -6.46 -11.49 -20.58
N PHE A 130 -7.30 -12.24 -21.29
CA PHE A 130 -8.56 -11.74 -21.81
C PHE A 130 -9.47 -11.23 -20.69
N VAL A 131 -9.65 -12.01 -19.62
CA VAL A 131 -10.43 -11.59 -18.45
C VAL A 131 -9.88 -10.28 -17.90
N ILE A 132 -8.58 -10.17 -17.63
CA ILE A 132 -7.99 -8.94 -17.09
C ILE A 132 -8.12 -7.76 -18.07
N ALA A 133 -7.98 -8.00 -19.37
CA ALA A 133 -8.18 -6.96 -20.38
C ALA A 133 -9.63 -6.48 -20.45
N PHE A 134 -10.59 -7.39 -20.31
CA PHE A 134 -12.01 -7.05 -20.19
C PHE A 134 -12.26 -6.18 -18.94
N LEU A 135 -11.64 -6.54 -17.82
CA LEU A 135 -11.73 -5.75 -16.59
C LEU A 135 -11.09 -4.35 -16.71
N ALA A 136 -10.11 -4.21 -17.59
CA ALA A 136 -9.37 -2.96 -17.82
C ALA A 136 -10.08 -1.98 -18.78
N GLN A 137 -11.22 -2.36 -19.37
CA GLN A 137 -11.96 -1.49 -20.29
C GLN A 137 -12.33 -0.15 -19.63
N GLY A 138 -12.08 0.95 -20.34
CA GLY A 138 -12.35 2.31 -19.86
C GLY A 138 -11.38 2.85 -18.81
N LEU A 139 -10.29 2.11 -18.50
CA LEU A 139 -9.29 2.55 -17.53
C LEU A 139 -7.99 3.00 -18.19
N GLU A 140 -7.44 4.11 -17.72
CA GLU A 140 -6.08 4.57 -18.05
C GLU A 140 -5.01 3.79 -17.27
N ARG A 141 -5.15 2.46 -17.21
CA ARG A 141 -4.31 1.52 -16.46
C ARG A 141 -3.82 0.41 -17.35
N ASN A 142 -2.61 -0.07 -17.10
CA ASN A 142 -2.11 -1.27 -17.76
C ASN A 142 -2.66 -2.56 -17.11
N LEU A 143 -2.57 -3.67 -17.83
CA LEU A 143 -3.11 -4.96 -17.35
C LEU A 143 -2.44 -5.46 -16.07
N TYR A 144 -1.15 -5.14 -15.86
CA TYR A 144 -0.44 -5.53 -14.64
C TYR A 144 -1.04 -4.85 -13.40
N GLN A 145 -1.39 -3.56 -13.49
CA GLN A 145 -2.01 -2.81 -12.39
C GLN A 145 -3.41 -3.36 -12.07
N VAL A 146 -4.22 -3.59 -13.09
CA VAL A 146 -5.57 -4.16 -12.93
C VAL A 146 -5.49 -5.57 -12.33
N TYR A 147 -4.61 -6.42 -12.85
CA TYR A 147 -4.36 -7.75 -12.29
C TYR A 147 -3.92 -7.69 -10.82
N LYS A 148 -2.95 -6.82 -10.48
CA LYS A 148 -2.49 -6.66 -9.10
C LYS A 148 -3.63 -6.21 -8.18
N HIS A 149 -4.49 -5.32 -8.64
CA HIS A 149 -5.68 -4.90 -7.89
C HIS A 149 -6.66 -6.06 -7.69
N VAL A 150 -6.95 -6.85 -8.72
CA VAL A 150 -7.78 -8.06 -8.62
C VAL A 150 -7.21 -9.04 -7.58
N VAL A 151 -5.90 -9.29 -7.62
CA VAL A 151 -5.21 -10.15 -6.64
C VAL A 151 -5.37 -9.61 -5.22
N VAL A 152 -5.11 -8.32 -5.00
CA VAL A 152 -5.20 -7.72 -3.66
C VAL A 152 -6.65 -7.66 -3.16
N ARG A 153 -7.58 -7.30 -4.03
CA ARG A 153 -8.99 -7.06 -3.71
C ARG A 153 -9.75 -8.35 -3.42
N TYR A 154 -9.53 -9.37 -4.23
CA TYR A 154 -10.27 -10.63 -4.18
C TYR A 154 -9.46 -11.77 -3.56
N GLY A 155 -8.16 -11.88 -3.88
CA GLY A 155 -7.29 -12.94 -3.36
C GLY A 155 -6.69 -12.67 -1.98
N SER A 156 -6.59 -11.41 -1.56
CA SER A 156 -6.06 -11.01 -0.25
C SER A 156 -7.04 -10.15 0.55
N LYS A 157 -8.30 -10.56 0.58
CA LYS A 157 -9.43 -9.83 1.16
C LYS A 157 -9.30 -9.64 2.68
N VAL A 158 -8.70 -10.60 3.39
CA VAL A 158 -8.60 -10.55 4.85
C VAL A 158 -7.49 -9.58 5.25
N LYS A 159 -7.82 -8.62 6.12
CA LYS A 159 -6.93 -7.56 6.62
C LYS A 159 -7.07 -7.43 8.14
N GLY A 160 -6.08 -6.82 8.77
CA GLY A 160 -6.09 -6.56 10.22
C GLY A 160 -5.28 -7.57 11.02
N ASN A 161 -5.58 -7.66 12.32
CA ASN A 161 -4.89 -8.57 13.23
C ASN A 161 -5.17 -10.03 12.87
N TYR A 162 -4.25 -10.92 13.23
CA TYR A 162 -4.45 -12.35 13.10
C TYR A 162 -5.27 -12.86 14.28
N SER A 163 -6.21 -13.77 14.02
CA SER A 163 -6.94 -14.48 15.05
C SER A 163 -6.06 -15.57 15.69
N LYS A 164 -6.48 -16.08 16.85
CA LYS A 164 -5.81 -17.21 17.51
C LYS A 164 -5.74 -18.46 16.62
N TYR A 165 -6.78 -18.72 15.81
CA TYR A 165 -6.82 -19.88 14.92
C TYR A 165 -5.93 -19.67 13.69
N GLU A 166 -5.87 -18.45 13.14
CA GLU A 166 -4.91 -18.14 12.08
C GLU A 166 -3.46 -18.37 12.55
N GLU A 167 -3.13 -17.95 13.78
CA GLU A 167 -1.81 -18.18 14.37
C GLU A 167 -1.54 -19.66 14.66
N LYS A 168 -2.56 -20.41 15.07
CA LYS A 168 -2.49 -21.87 15.24
C LYS A 168 -2.10 -22.56 13.93
N VAL A 169 -2.78 -22.24 12.83
CA VAL A 169 -2.44 -22.84 11.52
C VAL A 169 -1.08 -22.35 11.01
N MET A 170 -0.71 -21.09 11.30
CA MET A 170 0.65 -20.62 11.02
C MET A 170 1.70 -21.50 11.69
N ASN A 171 1.52 -21.84 12.96
CA ASN A 171 2.45 -22.69 13.70
C ASN A 171 2.49 -24.12 13.12
N ILE A 172 1.34 -24.70 12.75
CA ILE A 172 1.28 -26.02 12.08
C ILE A 172 2.11 -26.01 10.79
N CYS A 173 1.82 -25.08 9.88
CA CYS A 173 2.54 -24.97 8.60
C CYS A 173 4.03 -24.74 8.81
N LEU A 174 4.38 -24.01 9.86
CA LEU A 174 5.73 -23.61 10.14
C LEU A 174 6.57 -24.73 10.76
N LEU A 175 5.95 -25.55 11.61
CA LEU A 175 6.57 -26.73 12.20
C LEU A 175 6.75 -27.85 11.16
N HIS A 176 5.69 -28.17 10.41
CA HIS A 176 5.66 -29.37 9.56
C HIS A 176 6.06 -29.11 8.09
N ASN A 177 5.91 -27.88 7.58
CA ASN A 177 6.28 -27.54 6.20
C ASN A 177 6.81 -26.10 6.03
N PRO A 178 7.94 -25.75 6.68
CA PRO A 178 8.44 -24.38 6.73
C PRO A 178 8.69 -23.77 5.35
N LYS A 179 9.15 -24.58 4.38
CA LYS A 179 9.47 -24.13 3.00
C LYS A 179 8.25 -23.60 2.25
N ASN A 180 7.08 -24.23 2.42
CA ASN A 180 5.85 -23.87 1.69
C ASN A 180 4.82 -23.12 2.55
N SER A 181 5.17 -22.85 3.81
CA SER A 181 4.30 -22.19 4.78
C SER A 181 3.65 -20.90 4.25
N VAL A 182 4.42 -19.94 3.75
CA VAL A 182 3.88 -18.64 3.30
C VAL A 182 2.94 -18.78 2.10
N PRO A 183 3.27 -19.50 1.01
CA PRO A 183 2.32 -19.78 -0.07
C PRO A 183 1.03 -20.43 0.41
N TYR A 184 1.11 -21.45 1.25
CA TYR A 184 -0.05 -22.19 1.76
C TYR A 184 -0.96 -21.29 2.60
N LEU A 185 -0.37 -20.60 3.58
CA LEU A 185 -1.08 -19.66 4.44
C LEU A 185 -1.69 -18.50 3.64
N SER A 186 -1.03 -18.01 2.59
CA SER A 186 -1.58 -16.93 1.76
C SER A 186 -2.85 -17.36 1.04
N THR A 187 -2.82 -18.57 0.45
CA THR A 187 -3.95 -19.15 -0.28
C THR A 187 -5.11 -19.47 0.67
N MET A 188 -4.82 -20.15 1.77
CA MET A 188 -5.83 -20.62 2.72
C MET A 188 -6.44 -19.47 3.55
N LEU A 189 -5.63 -18.53 4.06
CA LEU A 189 -6.11 -17.43 4.89
C LEU A 189 -6.63 -16.23 4.06
N GLY A 190 -6.43 -16.24 2.74
CA GLY A 190 -6.78 -15.10 1.89
C GLY A 190 -6.09 -13.80 2.34
N ARG A 191 -4.81 -13.92 2.75
CA ARG A 191 -3.97 -12.83 3.25
C ARG A 191 -2.75 -12.60 2.38
N GLU A 192 -2.22 -11.38 2.46
CA GLU A 192 -1.04 -11.00 1.68
C GLU A 192 0.21 -11.76 2.18
N PRO A 193 0.99 -12.42 1.30
CA PRO A 193 2.18 -13.19 1.67
C PRO A 193 3.18 -12.41 2.53
N ARG A 194 3.41 -11.14 2.21
CA ARG A 194 4.33 -10.27 2.94
C ARG A 194 3.91 -10.07 4.41
N GLY A 195 2.60 -9.97 4.65
CA GLY A 195 2.06 -9.83 6.00
C GLY A 195 2.24 -11.12 6.81
N ILE A 196 2.07 -12.28 6.17
CA ILE A 196 2.25 -13.60 6.78
C ILE A 196 3.72 -13.80 7.15
N TYR A 197 4.62 -13.62 6.18
CA TYR A 197 6.07 -13.74 6.41
C TYR A 197 6.53 -12.87 7.58
N LYS A 198 6.08 -11.61 7.64
CA LYS A 198 6.40 -10.70 8.74
C LYS A 198 5.85 -11.19 10.09
N ARG A 199 4.65 -11.77 10.13
CA ARG A 199 4.07 -12.31 11.37
C ARG A 199 4.83 -13.55 11.83
N MET A 200 5.14 -14.47 10.92
CA MET A 200 5.91 -15.68 11.22
C MET A 200 7.30 -15.35 11.75
N LEU A 201 7.99 -14.37 11.13
CA LEU A 201 9.27 -13.89 11.64
C LEU A 201 9.17 -13.38 13.09
N GLN A 202 8.08 -12.67 13.41
CA GLN A 202 7.83 -12.17 14.78
C GLN A 202 7.46 -13.27 15.76
N LEU A 203 6.87 -14.37 15.30
CA LEU A 203 6.57 -15.53 16.15
C LEU A 203 7.86 -16.26 16.53
N TYR A 204 8.81 -16.38 15.61
CA TYR A 204 10.10 -17.03 15.87
C TYR A 204 11.13 -16.16 16.57
N GLN A 205 11.38 -14.96 16.05
CA GLN A 205 12.48 -14.10 16.51
C GLN A 205 12.02 -13.11 17.58
N GLY A 206 10.75 -13.16 17.97
CA GLY A 206 10.11 -12.13 18.75
C GLY A 206 9.86 -10.85 17.95
N LYS A 207 9.14 -9.91 18.56
CA LYS A 207 8.95 -8.59 17.96
C LYS A 207 10.25 -7.80 18.14
N PRO A 208 10.78 -7.15 17.09
CA PRO A 208 11.95 -6.30 17.25
C PRO A 208 11.65 -5.23 18.32
N PRO A 209 12.58 -4.96 19.24
CA PRO A 209 12.35 -4.03 20.33
C PRO A 209 11.98 -2.67 19.77
N LYS A 210 10.78 -2.19 20.09
CA LYS A 210 10.36 -0.83 19.75
C LYS A 210 10.92 0.12 20.79
N LYS A 211 12.18 0.53 20.63
CA LYS A 211 12.71 1.67 21.36
C LYS A 211 11.97 2.93 20.89
N LYS A 212 11.08 3.45 21.73
CA LYS A 212 10.41 4.72 21.48
C LYS A 212 11.41 5.82 21.77
N LEU A 213 12.03 6.34 20.73
CA LEU A 213 12.93 7.48 20.84
C LEU A 213 12.12 8.76 21.08
N LYS A 214 12.36 9.44 22.19
CA LYS A 214 11.79 10.77 22.45
C LYS A 214 12.71 11.81 21.80
N TRP A 215 12.26 12.40 20.71
CA TRP A 215 13.03 13.43 19.99
C TRP A 215 13.17 14.70 20.85
N THR A 216 14.42 15.05 21.16
CA THR A 216 14.83 16.33 21.74
C THR A 216 15.56 17.15 20.68
N LEU A 217 15.77 18.45 20.93
CA LEU A 217 16.55 19.29 20.01
C LEU A 217 17.97 18.74 19.83
N SER A 218 18.68 18.45 20.92
CA SER A 218 20.03 17.85 20.88
C SER A 218 20.08 16.59 20.02
N LEU A 219 19.10 15.69 20.16
CA LEU A 219 19.06 14.46 19.36
C LEU A 219 18.73 14.72 17.89
N ALA A 220 17.88 15.70 17.61
CA ALA A 220 17.59 16.13 16.24
C ALA A 220 18.81 16.81 15.60
N SER A 221 19.59 17.60 16.36
CA SER A 221 20.87 18.16 15.93
C SER A 221 21.86 17.05 15.58
N LYS A 222 22.02 16.06 16.46
CA LYS A 222 22.86 14.89 16.19
C LYS A 222 22.42 14.18 14.90
N PHE A 223 21.12 13.97 14.74
CA PHE A 223 20.57 13.32 13.56
C PHE A 223 20.87 14.10 12.26
N ILE A 224 20.65 15.41 12.24
CA ILE A 224 20.89 16.22 11.03
C ILE A 224 22.38 16.31 10.71
N ASN A 225 23.25 16.46 11.72
CA ASN A 225 24.70 16.53 11.50
C ASN A 225 25.24 15.23 10.89
N LEU A 226 24.83 14.08 11.42
CA LEU A 226 25.20 12.78 10.83
C LEU A 226 24.63 12.62 9.41
N LEU A 227 23.42 13.13 9.16
CA LEU A 227 22.82 13.07 7.84
C LEU A 227 23.61 13.91 6.82
N LEU A 228 24.04 15.12 7.20
CA LEU A 228 24.89 15.98 6.38
C LEU A 228 26.26 15.34 6.14
N GLU A 229 26.88 14.81 7.19
CA GLU A 229 28.18 14.11 7.12
C GLU A 229 28.14 12.94 6.13
N TYR A 230 27.14 12.07 6.23
CA TYR A 230 27.07 10.86 5.40
C TYR A 230 26.59 11.12 3.97
N THR A 231 25.88 12.22 3.75
CA THR A 231 25.50 12.63 2.39
C THR A 231 26.60 13.44 1.70
N GLY A 232 27.45 14.13 2.47
CA GLY A 232 28.46 15.04 1.96
C GLY A 232 27.87 16.31 1.36
N GLU A 233 26.64 16.66 1.75
CA GLU A 233 25.85 17.71 1.11
C GLU A 233 25.42 18.77 2.12
N PRO A 234 25.33 20.06 1.70
CA PRO A 234 24.75 21.10 2.53
C PRO A 234 23.25 20.86 2.75
N LEU A 235 22.72 21.47 3.83
CA LEU A 235 21.34 21.26 4.26
C LEU A 235 20.31 21.59 3.18
N GLU A 236 20.54 22.66 2.44
CA GLU A 236 19.69 23.17 1.37
C GLU A 236 19.50 22.12 0.28
N ASN A 237 20.56 21.38 -0.05
CA ASN A 237 20.54 20.34 -1.09
C ASN A 237 19.72 19.11 -0.66
N LEU A 238 19.44 18.94 0.63
CA LEU A 238 18.65 17.82 1.14
C LEU A 238 17.13 18.04 1.02
N LYS A 239 16.67 19.24 0.67
CA LYS A 239 15.23 19.61 0.67
C LYS A 239 14.38 18.70 -0.22
N TYR A 240 14.83 18.35 -1.41
CA TYR A 240 14.04 17.51 -2.33
C TYR A 240 14.77 16.25 -2.77
N ARG A 241 15.92 15.98 -2.15
CA ARG A 241 16.77 14.85 -2.51
C ARG A 241 16.24 13.53 -1.95
N SER A 242 16.27 12.50 -2.78
CA SER A 242 16.11 11.13 -2.33
C SER A 242 17.41 10.66 -1.68
N ILE A 243 17.37 10.42 -0.36
CA ILE A 243 18.52 9.92 0.39
C ILE A 243 18.63 8.40 0.20
N GLU A 244 19.80 7.95 -0.21
CA GLU A 244 20.07 6.54 -0.47
C GLU A 244 19.92 5.65 0.77
N LYS A 245 19.52 4.38 0.55
CA LYS A 245 19.35 3.41 1.63
C LYS A 245 20.65 3.15 2.40
N SER A 246 21.80 3.22 1.74
CA SER A 246 23.14 3.10 2.34
C SER A 246 23.35 4.11 3.48
N VAL A 247 23.00 5.37 3.26
CA VAL A 247 23.08 6.46 4.24
C VAL A 247 22.17 6.19 5.44
N TRP A 248 20.93 5.77 5.17
CA TRP A 248 19.96 5.45 6.21
C TRP A 248 20.42 4.31 7.13
N LEU A 249 21.13 3.32 6.59
CA LEU A 249 21.69 2.22 7.38
C LEU A 249 22.88 2.66 8.26
N LYS A 250 23.70 3.61 7.78
CA LYS A 250 24.74 4.23 8.62
C LYS A 250 24.10 4.98 9.80
N LEU A 251 23.06 5.79 9.54
CA LEU A 251 22.32 6.49 10.59
C LEU A 251 21.68 5.54 11.60
N GLU A 252 21.17 4.39 11.18
CA GLU A 252 20.60 3.39 12.09
C GLU A 252 21.63 2.89 13.11
N LYS A 253 22.87 2.64 12.66
CA LYS A 253 23.98 2.20 13.52
C LYS A 253 24.31 3.26 14.57
N ASP A 254 24.46 4.51 14.15
CA ASP A 254 24.98 5.58 15.01
C ASP A 254 23.92 6.25 15.91
N MET A 255 22.65 6.13 15.51
CA MET A 255 21.50 6.55 16.31
C MET A 255 20.91 5.42 17.15
N GLY A 256 21.30 4.16 16.91
CA GLY A 256 20.74 2.99 17.59
C GLY A 256 19.23 2.81 17.38
N GLN A 257 18.71 3.27 16.23
CA GLN A 257 17.28 3.32 15.92
C GLN A 257 17.04 2.86 14.48
N LEU A 258 16.04 1.99 14.27
CA LEU A 258 15.73 1.49 12.93
C LEU A 258 15.53 2.61 11.91
N TYR A 259 16.16 2.48 10.75
CA TYR A 259 16.21 3.49 9.70
C TYR A 259 14.82 3.94 9.25
N THR A 260 13.85 3.02 9.25
CA THR A 260 12.45 3.33 8.90
C THR A 260 11.82 4.36 9.85
N TYR A 261 12.20 4.38 11.13
CA TYR A 261 11.76 5.41 12.08
C TYR A 261 12.49 6.73 11.86
N LEU A 262 13.77 6.69 11.48
CA LEU A 262 14.56 7.88 11.15
C LEU A 262 14.00 8.56 9.88
N GLN A 263 13.73 7.78 8.83
CA GLN A 263 13.04 8.26 7.62
C GLN A 263 11.68 8.86 7.93
N TYR A 264 10.89 8.20 8.78
CA TYR A 264 9.59 8.71 9.19
C TYR A 264 9.74 10.05 9.94
N PHE A 265 10.67 10.15 10.88
CA PHE A 265 10.94 11.39 11.61
C PHE A 265 11.35 12.53 10.66
N TRP A 266 12.29 12.26 9.74
CA TRP A 266 12.70 13.20 8.70
C TRP A 266 11.51 13.69 7.89
N MET A 267 10.81 12.77 7.21
CA MET A 267 9.75 13.13 6.26
C MET A 267 8.51 13.73 6.93
N VAL A 268 8.13 13.28 8.13
CA VAL A 268 6.85 13.65 8.77
C VAL A 268 7.00 14.78 9.77
N THR A 269 8.22 15.11 10.19
CA THR A 269 8.47 16.08 11.26
C THR A 269 9.60 17.03 10.89
N LEU A 270 10.86 16.58 10.95
CA LEU A 270 12.02 17.47 10.93
C LEU A 270 12.17 18.25 9.61
N HIS A 271 11.94 17.61 8.47
CA HIS A 271 12.06 18.25 7.15
C HIS A 271 11.24 19.55 7.07
N SER A 272 9.94 19.48 7.34
CA SER A 272 9.08 20.67 7.30
C SER A 272 9.39 21.68 8.40
N GLN A 273 10.05 21.28 9.50
CA GLN A 273 10.54 22.23 10.50
C GLN A 273 11.75 23.03 10.01
N LEU A 274 12.59 22.45 9.15
CA LEU A 274 13.80 23.09 8.64
C LEU A 274 13.51 23.96 7.40
N PHE A 275 12.64 23.50 6.51
CA PHE A 275 12.50 24.13 5.18
C PHE A 275 11.29 25.04 5.01
N VAL A 276 10.34 25.04 5.94
CA VAL A 276 9.19 25.95 5.90
C VAL A 276 9.58 27.28 6.55
N LYS A 277 9.57 28.36 5.76
CA LYS A 277 9.98 29.70 6.20
C LYS A 277 8.81 30.61 6.60
N TYR A 278 7.79 30.03 7.22
CA TYR A 278 6.53 30.71 7.55
C TYR A 278 6.04 30.37 8.95
N ASP A 279 5.27 31.28 9.55
CA ASP A 279 4.59 31.04 10.82
C ASP A 279 3.28 30.26 10.60
N ILE A 280 3.36 28.94 10.75
CA ILE A 280 2.25 28.04 10.44
C ILE A 280 1.51 27.60 11.69
N GLU A 281 0.23 27.95 11.78
CA GLU A 281 -0.69 27.25 12.65
C GLU A 281 -1.15 25.93 12.01
N VAL A 282 -0.85 24.80 12.65
CA VAL A 282 -1.13 23.46 12.12
C VAL A 282 -2.64 23.25 11.90
N GLN A 283 -3.48 23.91 12.68
CA GLN A 283 -4.93 23.89 12.49
C GLN A 283 -5.35 24.63 11.23
N ALA A 284 -4.79 25.82 10.98
CA ALA A 284 -5.08 26.59 9.77
C ALA A 284 -4.67 25.81 8.52
N LEU A 285 -3.45 25.25 8.51
CA LEU A 285 -2.98 24.36 7.43
C LEU A 285 -3.94 23.18 7.21
N ARG A 286 -4.38 22.51 8.27
CA ARG A 286 -5.31 21.38 8.14
C ARG A 286 -6.66 21.78 7.54
N ARG A 287 -7.23 22.90 8.00
CA ARG A 287 -8.51 23.41 7.45
C ARG A 287 -8.36 23.78 5.98
N HIS A 288 -7.24 24.40 5.61
CA HIS A 288 -6.89 24.66 4.22
C HIS A 288 -6.84 23.37 3.39
N LEU A 289 -6.08 22.37 3.86
CA LEU A 289 -5.98 21.07 3.18
C LEU A 289 -7.35 20.41 3.01
N PHE A 290 -8.22 20.40 4.01
CA PHE A 290 -9.56 19.83 3.88
C PHE A 290 -10.44 20.59 2.88
N LYS A 291 -10.37 21.92 2.86
CA LYS A 291 -11.07 22.74 1.85
C LYS A 291 -10.56 22.42 0.44
N LYS A 292 -9.25 22.26 0.27
CA LYS A 292 -8.65 21.88 -1.01
C LYS A 292 -9.03 20.47 -1.43
N ILE A 293 -8.92 19.48 -0.54
CA ILE A 293 -9.32 18.10 -0.81
C ILE A 293 -10.78 18.03 -1.29
N LYS A 294 -11.68 18.85 -0.72
CA LYS A 294 -13.10 18.94 -1.14
C LYS A 294 -13.28 19.35 -2.61
N GLN A 295 -12.33 20.07 -3.21
CA GLN A 295 -12.41 20.52 -4.60
C GLN A 295 -11.99 19.44 -5.60
N TYR A 296 -11.37 18.35 -5.12
CA TYR A 296 -10.90 17.25 -5.97
C TYR A 296 -11.95 16.14 -6.03
N PRO A 297 -11.99 15.36 -7.12
CA PRO A 297 -12.94 14.26 -7.31
C PRO A 297 -12.54 12.99 -6.52
N TYR A 298 -12.06 13.15 -5.28
CA TYR A 298 -11.69 12.04 -4.41
C TYR A 298 -12.93 11.57 -3.62
N LYS A 299 -13.20 10.26 -3.60
CA LYS A 299 -14.41 9.72 -2.96
C LYS A 299 -14.16 9.15 -1.58
N VAL A 300 -12.95 8.64 -1.34
CA VAL A 300 -12.55 8.08 -0.03
C VAL A 300 -11.14 8.53 0.33
N TRP A 301 -10.76 8.37 1.61
CA TRP A 301 -9.45 8.79 2.12
C TRP A 301 -8.26 8.24 1.32
N THR A 302 -8.35 7.01 0.81
CA THR A 302 -7.26 6.37 0.06
C THR A 302 -7.07 6.92 -1.35
N ASP A 303 -8.04 7.69 -1.87
CA ASP A 303 -7.93 8.32 -3.19
C ASP A 303 -7.00 9.53 -3.16
N ILE A 304 -6.85 10.18 -2.00
CA ILE A 304 -6.14 11.46 -1.85
C ILE A 304 -4.68 11.33 -2.33
N ARG A 305 -4.30 12.20 -3.27
CA ARG A 305 -2.93 12.30 -3.79
C ARG A 305 -2.18 13.42 -3.09
N TRP A 306 -1.60 13.10 -1.93
CA TRP A 306 -0.89 14.06 -1.10
C TRP A 306 0.27 14.80 -1.78
N LYS A 307 0.88 14.20 -2.82
CA LYS A 307 1.90 14.87 -3.63
C LYS A 307 1.33 16.03 -4.44
N GLU A 308 0.13 15.86 -5.01
CA GLU A 308 -0.55 16.92 -5.78
C GLU A 308 -0.97 18.08 -4.89
N LEU A 309 -1.22 17.82 -3.60
CA LEU A 309 -1.58 18.86 -2.64
C LEU A 309 -0.42 19.78 -2.23
N LEU A 310 0.83 19.41 -2.57
CA LEU A 310 2.00 20.26 -2.29
C LEU A 310 1.95 21.59 -3.03
N LYS A 311 1.29 21.66 -4.19
CA LYS A 311 1.17 22.90 -4.97
C LYS A 311 0.24 23.95 -4.34
N HIS A 312 -0.52 23.58 -3.32
CA HIS A 312 -1.48 24.47 -2.63
C HIS A 312 -0.99 24.89 -1.25
N VAL A 313 0.27 24.64 -0.92
CA VAL A 313 0.88 25.00 0.36
C VAL A 313 2.24 25.63 0.10
N PRO A 314 2.75 26.46 1.04
CA PRO A 314 4.08 27.03 0.91
C PRO A 314 5.18 26.00 0.70
N ASP A 315 6.25 26.44 0.06
CA ASP A 315 7.45 25.63 -0.20
C ASP A 315 8.06 25.07 1.10
N GLY A 316 8.61 23.85 1.04
CA GLY A 316 9.26 23.17 2.17
C GLY A 316 8.41 22.13 2.92
N PHE A 317 7.13 21.97 2.60
CA PHE A 317 6.35 20.84 3.12
C PHE A 317 6.67 19.53 2.39
N THR A 318 6.54 18.40 3.11
CA THR A 318 6.46 17.09 2.46
C THR A 318 5.03 16.60 2.40
N HIS A 319 4.71 15.79 1.38
CA HIS A 319 3.41 15.14 1.29
C HIS A 319 3.13 14.20 2.49
N HIS A 320 4.18 13.63 3.10
CA HIS A 320 4.06 12.83 4.31
C HIS A 320 3.64 13.65 5.53
N PHE A 321 4.19 14.87 5.67
CA PHE A 321 3.79 15.82 6.69
C PHE A 321 2.31 16.20 6.54
N LEU A 322 1.89 16.60 5.34
CA LEU A 322 0.49 16.97 5.05
C LEU A 322 -0.47 15.81 5.38
N HIS A 323 -0.15 14.60 4.90
CA HIS A 323 -0.92 13.41 5.21
C HIS A 323 -1.03 13.17 6.71
N ASN A 324 0.08 13.27 7.46
CA ASN A 324 0.08 13.03 8.90
C ASN A 324 -0.73 14.09 9.69
N VAL A 325 -0.69 15.36 9.26
CA VAL A 325 -1.46 16.45 9.85
C VAL A 325 -2.97 16.18 9.78
N CYS A 326 -3.46 15.68 8.66
CA CYS A 326 -4.87 15.37 8.47
C CYS A 326 -5.25 13.97 9.01
N ARG A 327 -4.37 12.97 8.85
CA ARG A 327 -4.63 11.57 9.21
C ARG A 327 -4.95 11.38 10.69
N LYS A 328 -4.29 12.11 11.59
CA LYS A 328 -4.54 11.99 13.04
C LYS A 328 -6.01 12.26 13.37
N LEU A 329 -6.61 13.24 12.71
CA LEU A 329 -8.02 13.54 12.86
C LEU A 329 -8.87 12.48 12.18
N ALA A 330 -8.58 12.16 10.92
CA ALA A 330 -9.34 11.19 10.15
C ALA A 330 -9.44 9.83 10.87
N ARG A 331 -8.33 9.36 11.47
CA ARG A 331 -8.28 8.11 12.25
C ARG A 331 -9.22 8.08 13.46
N SER A 332 -9.63 9.23 13.98
CA SER A 332 -10.61 9.29 15.07
C SER A 332 -12.04 9.06 14.59
N TYR A 333 -12.27 9.06 13.27
CA TYR A 333 -13.53 8.67 12.66
C TYR A 333 -13.57 7.16 12.43
N LYS A 334 -14.63 6.49 12.89
CA LYS A 334 -14.77 5.03 12.76
C LYS A 334 -14.86 4.68 11.27
N GLY A 335 -13.98 3.79 10.80
CA GLY A 335 -13.99 3.35 9.41
C GLY A 335 -13.54 4.38 8.38
N TYR A 336 -12.80 5.43 8.78
CA TYR A 336 -12.39 6.58 7.92
C TYR A 336 -11.79 6.26 6.54
N LEU A 337 -11.32 5.03 6.32
CA LEU A 337 -10.78 4.60 5.02
C LEU A 337 -11.86 4.35 3.97
N ASN A 338 -13.09 4.03 4.39
CA ASN A 338 -14.15 3.54 3.51
C ASN A 338 -15.40 4.44 3.48
N VAL A 339 -15.49 5.41 4.39
CA VAL A 339 -16.61 6.37 4.42
C VAL A 339 -16.46 7.41 3.31
N PRO A 340 -17.57 8.00 2.82
CA PRO A 340 -17.51 9.14 1.90
C PRO A 340 -16.57 10.23 2.41
N LEU A 341 -15.71 10.73 1.52
CA LEU A 341 -14.70 11.70 1.91
C LEU A 341 -15.33 13.03 2.35
N GLU A 342 -16.48 13.40 1.80
CA GLU A 342 -17.24 14.58 2.17
C GLU A 342 -17.63 14.56 3.65
N GLU A 343 -18.11 13.43 4.14
CA GLU A 343 -18.48 13.22 5.55
C GLU A 343 -17.25 13.40 6.46
N LEU A 344 -16.13 12.81 6.07
CA LEU A 344 -14.86 12.91 6.80
C LEU A 344 -14.29 14.34 6.80
N ILE A 345 -14.44 15.06 5.69
CA ILE A 345 -14.06 16.47 5.57
C ILE A 345 -14.92 17.33 6.49
N GLN A 346 -16.23 17.15 6.50
CA GLN A 346 -17.14 17.91 7.38
C GLN A 346 -16.80 17.66 8.84
N TYR A 347 -16.60 16.40 9.22
CA TYR A 347 -16.09 16.04 10.55
C TYR A 347 -14.76 16.74 10.87
N GLY A 348 -13.83 16.78 9.90
CA GLY A 348 -12.53 17.43 10.05
C GLY A 348 -12.56 18.95 10.18
N LEU A 349 -13.51 19.60 9.52
CA LEU A 349 -13.70 21.06 9.58
C LEU A 349 -14.39 21.51 10.88
N ASN A 350 -15.25 20.65 11.45
CA ASN A 350 -16.04 20.93 12.65
C ASN A 350 -15.33 20.54 13.94
N LYS A 351 -14.38 19.59 13.90
CA LYS A 351 -13.72 19.11 15.13
C LYS A 351 -12.77 20.16 15.71
N PRO A 352 -12.97 20.59 16.98
CA PRO A 352 -12.05 21.49 17.65
C PRO A 352 -10.68 20.82 17.79
N CYS A 353 -9.63 21.60 17.57
CA CYS A 353 -8.25 21.13 17.70
C CYS A 353 -7.44 22.11 18.52
N VAL A 354 -6.44 21.59 19.24
CA VAL A 354 -5.48 22.42 19.96
C VAL A 354 -4.73 23.29 18.97
N LYS A 355 -4.73 24.60 19.21
CA LYS A 355 -3.91 25.58 18.49
C LYS A 355 -2.44 25.26 18.74
N ARG A 356 -1.78 24.68 17.74
CA ARG A 356 -0.37 24.33 17.78
C ARG A 356 0.31 24.94 16.57
N ARG A 357 1.42 25.64 16.83
CA ARG A 357 2.29 26.16 15.78
C ARG A 357 3.33 25.12 15.40
N LEU A 358 3.69 25.10 14.12
CA LEU A 358 4.87 24.39 13.66
C LEU A 358 6.10 25.07 14.26
N LYS A 359 6.95 24.30 14.95
CA LYS A 359 8.24 24.82 15.42
C LYS A 359 9.21 24.81 14.26
N THR A 360 9.56 25.97 13.74
CA THR A 360 10.61 26.15 12.73
C THR A 360 11.99 26.11 13.38
N LEU A 361 12.94 25.49 12.69
CA LEU A 361 14.27 25.21 13.21
C LEU A 361 15.34 25.68 12.21
N ALA A 362 16.47 26.14 12.73
CA ALA A 362 17.67 26.43 11.95
C ALA A 362 18.91 25.88 12.66
N LEU A 363 19.98 25.60 11.90
CA LEU A 363 21.29 25.31 12.45
C LEU A 363 21.96 26.62 12.85
N ASN A 364 22.46 26.68 14.09
CA ASN A 364 23.31 27.78 14.55
C ASN A 364 24.79 27.54 14.19
N GLU A 365 25.67 28.46 14.60
CA GLU A 365 27.12 28.41 14.35
C GLU A 365 27.80 27.15 14.92
N HIS A 366 27.19 26.48 15.90
CA HIS A 366 27.69 25.26 16.51
C HIS A 366 27.06 23.98 15.92
N ASN A 367 26.39 24.08 14.77
CA ASN A 367 25.62 22.99 14.16
C ASN A 367 24.57 22.39 15.11
N ALA A 368 24.01 23.20 16.01
CA ALA A 368 22.91 22.81 16.86
C ALA A 368 21.60 23.42 16.34
N LEU A 369 20.53 22.62 16.36
CA LEU A 369 19.19 23.08 16.01
C LEU A 369 18.62 23.98 17.10
N GLU A 370 18.25 25.19 16.71
CA GLU A 370 17.53 26.14 17.55
C GLU A 370 16.17 26.49 16.96
N VAL A 371 15.26 26.95 17.82
CA VAL A 371 13.91 27.34 17.40
C VAL A 371 13.94 28.79 16.93
N ILE A 372 13.66 28.98 15.65
CA ILE A 372 13.47 30.30 15.06
C ILE A 372 11.99 30.60 14.87
N ARG A 373 11.63 31.88 14.73
CA ARG A 373 10.27 32.30 14.41
C ARG A 373 10.30 33.20 13.19
N TYR A 374 9.45 32.87 12.23
CA TYR A 374 9.14 33.77 11.12
C TYR A 374 7.98 34.68 11.50
N ASN A 375 7.97 35.91 11.00
CA ASN A 375 6.85 36.84 11.18
C ASN A 375 5.88 36.80 9.99
N GLN A 376 6.28 36.15 8.90
CA GLN A 376 5.48 36.03 7.68
C GLN A 376 4.41 34.95 7.85
N LYS A 377 3.16 35.33 7.58
CA LYS A 377 2.04 34.38 7.49
C LYS A 377 2.07 33.68 6.13
N PRO A 378 1.66 32.41 6.06
CA PRO A 378 1.57 31.71 4.79
C PRO A 378 0.48 32.32 3.92
N GLU A 379 0.80 32.52 2.64
CA GLU A 379 -0.20 32.64 1.59
C GLU A 379 -0.59 31.23 1.14
N TYR A 380 -1.88 31.01 1.02
CA TYR A 380 -2.45 29.73 0.64
C TYR A 380 -3.20 29.95 -0.68
N ASP A 381 -2.68 29.38 -1.76
CA ASP A 381 -3.37 29.33 -3.05
C ASP A 381 -4.63 28.49 -2.96
#